data_AF-A0A2P8GPK9-F1
#
_entry.id   AF-A0A2P8GPK9-F1
#
_cell.length_a   1.000
_cell.length_b   1.000
_cell.length_c   1.000
_cell.angle_alpha   90.00
_cell.angle_beta   90.00
_cell.angle_gamma   90.00
#
_symmetry.space_group_name_H-M   'P 1'
#
loop_
_entity.id
_entity.type
_entity.pdbx_description
1 polymer ?
#
loop_
_entity_poly.entity_id
_entity_poly.type
_entity_poly.pdbx_seq_one_letter_code
_entity_poly.pdbx_strand_id
1 'polypeptide(L)' 'MKKVILITGASSGMGKDAAKKLIREGHTVWGNQKSRHQSSFCYR' A
#
# COMPACT_ATOMS: atom_id res chain seq x y z
N MET A 1 3.46 17.89 0.72
CA MET A 1 4.52 17.27 -0.13
C MET A 1 4.10 15.84 -0.44
N LYS A 2 4.09 15.42 -1.71
CA LYS A 2 3.75 14.03 -2.06
C LYS A 2 4.98 13.14 -1.88
N LYS A 3 4.83 12.00 -1.20
CA LYS A 3 5.90 11.02 -0.98
C LYS A 3 5.60 9.72 -1.70
N VAL A 4 6.66 8.97 -2.01
CA VAL A 4 6.58 7.58 -2.47
C VAL A 4 6.89 6.67 -1.30
N ILE A 5 5.98 5.75 -0.97
CA ILE A 5 6.01 4.97 0.27
C ILE A 5 5.90 3.48 -0.09
N LEU A 6 6.81 2.66 0.45
CA LEU A 6 6.75 1.20 0.35
C LEU A 6 6.19 0.62 1.66
N ILE A 7 5.13 -0.17 1.55
CA ILE A 7 4.52 -0.87 2.69
C ILE A 7 4.57 -2.37 2.43
N THR A 8 5.21 -3.10 3.34
CA THR A 8 5.21 -4.57 3.34
C THR A 8 4.00 -5.09 4.12
N GLY A 9 3.45 -6.24 3.71
CA GLY A 9 2.27 -6.80 4.37
C GLY A 9 0.99 -5.99 4.17
N ALA A 10 0.88 -5.25 3.06
CA ALA A 10 -0.29 -4.42 2.74
C ALA A 10 -1.52 -5.20 2.20
N SER A 11 -1.52 -6.54 2.31
CA SER A 11 -2.60 -7.41 1.86
C SER A 11 -3.87 -7.28 2.71
N SER A 12 -3.68 -7.04 4.02
CA SER A 12 -4.74 -7.15 5.04
C SER A 12 -4.34 -6.43 6.33
N GLY A 13 -5.33 -6.20 7.20
CA GLY A 13 -5.12 -5.57 8.50
C GLY A 13 -4.51 -4.17 8.42
N MET A 14 -3.68 -3.83 9.41
CA MET A 14 -3.12 -2.48 9.56
C MET A 14 -2.34 -1.99 8.34
N GLY A 15 -1.62 -2.88 7.64
CA GLY A 15 -0.86 -2.50 6.44
C GLY A 15 -1.76 -1.99 5.30
N LYS A 16 -2.92 -2.63 5.12
CA LYS A 16 -3.92 -2.22 4.12
C LYS A 16 -4.58 -0.90 4.49
N ASP A 17 -4.91 -0.71 5.77
CA ASP A 17 -5.58 0.51 6.23
C ASP A 17 -4.64 1.71 6.24
N ALA A 18 -3.37 1.51 6.59
CA ALA A 18 -2.32 2.52 6.46
C ALA A 18 -2.12 2.94 5.00
N ALA A 19 -2.05 1.97 4.07
CA ALA A 19 -1.94 2.25 2.64
C ALA A 19 -3.10 3.15 2.17
N LYS A 20 -4.35 2.76 2.47
CA LYS A 20 -5.56 3.53 2.14
C LYS A 20 -5.52 4.96 2.67
N LYS A 21 -5.08 5.16 3.91
CA LYS A 21 -4.95 6.49 4.50
C LYS A 21 -3.94 7.35 3.74
N LEU A 22 -2.74 6.82 3.49
CA LEU A 22 -1.66 7.54 2.81
C LEU A 22 -2.02 7.89 1.35
N ILE A 23 -2.76 7.03 0.65
CA ILE A 23 -3.28 7.32 -0.69
C ILE A 23 -4.26 8.50 -0.65
N ARG A 24 -5.19 8.53 0.33
CA ARG A 24 -6.14 9.65 0.49
C ARG A 24 -5.45 10.97 0.80
N GLU A 25 -4.31 10.92 1.47
CA GLU A 25 -3.44 12.09 1.72
C GLU A 25 -2.64 12.52 0.46
N GLY A 26 -2.78 11.78 -0.65
CA GLY A 26 -2.20 12.11 -1.95
C GLY A 26 -0.79 11.56 -2.17
N HIS A 27 -0.40 10.53 -1.41
CA HIS A 27 0.88 9.84 -1.55
C HIS A 27 0.79 8.66 -2.53
N THR A 28 1.90 8.35 -3.18
CA THR A 28 2.02 7.12 -3.98
C THR A 28 2.47 5.99 -3.08
N VAL A 29 1.69 4.91 -3.00
CA VAL A 29 1.95 3.78 -2.10
C VAL A 29 2.15 2.48 -2.89
N TRP A 30 3.27 1.81 -2.63
CA TRP A 30 3.59 0.49 -3.16
C TRP A 30 3.40 -0.57 -2.07
N GLY A 31 2.57 -1.57 -2.34
CA GLY A 31 2.39 -2.73 -1.46
C GLY A 31 3.25 -3.92 -1.90
N ASN A 32 4.01 -4.52 -0.98
CA ASN A 32 4.67 -5.82 -1.22
C ASN A 32 4.14 -6.90 -0.27
N GLN A 33 3.94 -8.11 -0.78
CA GLN A 33 3.40 -9.24 -0.01
C GLN A 33 3.96 -10.58 -0.49
N LYS A 34 4.03 -11.55 0.43
CA LYS A 34 4.66 -12.85 0.19
C LYS A 34 3.76 -13.84 -0.57
N SER A 35 2.44 -13.73 -0.42
CA SER A 35 1.47 -14.62 -1.06
C SER A 35 0.98 -14.04 -2.41
N ARG A 36 1.20 -14.79 -3.50
CA ARG A 36 0.84 -14.41 -4.88
C ARG A 36 -0.68 -14.34 -5.15
N HIS A 37 -1.52 -14.40 -4.12
CA HIS A 37 -2.97 -14.47 -4.24
C HIS A 37 -3.67 -13.11 -4.29
N GLN A 38 -2.93 -12.01 -4.12
CA GLN A 38 -3.37 -10.70 -4.58
C GLN A 38 -2.23 -10.12 -5.41
N SER A 39 -2.53 -9.81 -6.66
CA SER A 39 -1.65 -9.12 -7.59
C SER A 39 -1.06 -7.89 -6.91
N SER A 40 0.21 -7.58 -7.18
CA SER A 40 0.91 -6.38 -6.73
C SER A 40 0.01 -5.15 -6.83
N PHE A 41 -0.61 -4.74 -5.72
CA PHE A 41 -1.54 -3.62 -5.71
C PHE A 41 -0.73 -2.33 -5.68
N CYS A 42 -0.47 -1.78 -6.85
CA CYS A 42 -0.07 -0.39 -6.99
C CYS A 42 -1.34 0.44 -6.76
N TYR A 43 -1.47 1.04 -5.58
CA TYR A 43 -2.55 1.98 -5.33
C TYR A 43 -2.10 3.35 -5.85
N ARG A 44 -2.68 3.77 -6.97
CA ARG A 44 -2.41 5.06 -7.60
C ARG A 44 -3.45 6.09 -7.19
#